data_AF-A0A3A5LD88-F1
#
_entry.id   AF-A0A3A5LD88-F1
#
_cell.length_a   1.000
_cell.length_b   1.000
_cell.length_c   1.000
_cell.angle_alpha   90.00
_cell.angle_beta   90.00
_cell.angle_gamma   90.00
#
_symmetry.space_group_name_H-M   'P 1'
#
loop_
_entity.id
_entity.type
_entity.pdbx_description
1 polymer ?
#
loop_
_entity_poly.entity_id
_entity_poly.type
_entity_poly.pdbx_seq_one_letter_code
_entity_poly.pdbx_strand_id
1 'polypeptide(L)'
;MNREIIAQLVNEALTIRFKRYSAESHDWHDSTLYGYYGAKMVKKTMRTLDSGDIDTILLLIKEITKRIGVCEENDYVFYEELYQYQRVYDVARHNPVTYYTHKPAHLIESHQKTMARLKVISAQLKTELTIPTAQTQEEQGTENKNYIISLLMEAIYQVRMPALGNSRQANDFTQIRDLISFEQIEHAIEALHDGNLDPVLDLIRLIGQTISDHVENEPLFLQALEEYRAKYNPEFYIATTSPDEVARTHQESLARLKEIHALLQSAALAPSLQFLAVVGDNQADKSNPNPAHLFFKDGANHDLLKMVMQYAGFFKMRLAEQSSMDTPGINTSLQG
;
A
#
# COMPACT_ATOMS: atom_id res chain seq x y z
N MET A 1 30.91 12.83 14.22
CA MET A 1 31.05 11.98 13.03
C MET A 1 31.81 10.71 13.39
N ASN A 2 31.10 9.59 13.53
CA ASN A 2 31.72 8.30 13.81
C ASN A 2 32.14 7.63 12.49
N ARG A 3 33.44 7.68 12.17
CA ARG A 3 33.98 7.19 10.88
C ARG A 3 33.79 5.69 10.70
N GLU A 4 33.85 4.90 11.78
CA GLU A 4 33.68 3.45 11.73
C GLU A 4 32.24 3.08 11.36
N ILE A 5 31.27 3.75 11.99
CA ILE A 5 29.84 3.59 11.66
C ILE A 5 29.58 3.99 10.22
N ILE A 6 30.11 5.13 9.75
CA ILE A 6 29.95 5.56 8.36
C ILE A 6 30.53 4.54 7.39
N ALA A 7 31.73 4.02 7.67
CA ALA A 7 32.36 3.03 6.82
C ALA A 7 31.52 1.74 6.69
N GLN A 8 30.95 1.27 7.82
CA GLN A 8 30.06 0.12 7.85
C GLN A 8 28.80 0.37 7.02
N LEU A 9 28.13 1.51 7.22
CA LEU A 9 26.90 1.89 6.52
C LEU A 9 27.10 2.03 5.01
N VAL A 10 28.21 2.65 4.59
CA VAL A 10 28.59 2.79 3.17
C VAL A 10 28.83 1.44 2.53
N ASN A 11 29.58 0.56 3.20
CA ASN A 11 29.86 -0.78 2.68
C ASN A 11 28.57 -1.60 2.54
N GLU A 12 27.68 -1.51 3.54
CA GLU A 12 26.38 -2.17 3.49
C GLU A 12 25.52 -1.66 2.34
N ALA A 13 25.33 -0.34 2.21
CA ALA A 13 24.54 0.24 1.11
C ALA A 13 25.00 -0.22 -0.28
N LEU A 14 26.32 -0.28 -0.48
CA LEU A 14 26.91 -0.63 -1.77
C LEU A 14 26.89 -2.15 -2.07
N THR A 15 26.60 -2.98 -1.08
CA THR A 15 26.52 -4.44 -1.22
C THR A 15 25.09 -4.97 -1.22
N ILE A 16 24.11 -4.17 -0.79
CA ILE A 16 22.69 -4.49 -0.90
C ILE A 16 22.33 -4.75 -2.37
N ARG A 17 21.58 -5.84 -2.58
CA ARG A 17 21.08 -6.26 -3.89
C ARG A 17 19.57 -6.06 -3.99
N PHE A 18 19.16 -5.49 -5.11
CA PHE A 18 17.77 -5.43 -5.55
C PHE A 18 17.56 -6.57 -6.53
N LYS A 19 16.66 -7.48 -6.15
CA LYS A 19 16.23 -8.58 -7.00
C LYS A 19 15.02 -8.13 -7.78
N ARG A 20 15.03 -8.30 -9.10
CA ARG A 20 13.89 -8.03 -9.96
C ARG A 20 13.69 -9.20 -10.93
N TYR A 21 12.43 -9.55 -11.15
CA TYR A 21 12.04 -10.44 -12.24
C TYR A 21 11.77 -9.60 -13.48
N SER A 22 12.22 -10.03 -14.66
CA SER A 22 11.71 -9.48 -15.91
C SER A 22 10.77 -10.49 -16.53
N ALA A 23 9.48 -10.15 -16.66
CA ALA A 23 8.51 -10.98 -17.35
C ALA A 23 8.83 -11.10 -18.85
N GLU A 24 9.48 -10.10 -19.46
CA GLU A 24 9.91 -10.15 -20.85
C GLU A 24 11.02 -11.19 -21.05
N SER A 25 12.10 -11.10 -20.26
CA SER A 25 13.24 -12.02 -20.39
C SER A 25 13.04 -13.36 -19.68
N HIS A 26 11.97 -13.49 -18.88
CA HIS A 26 11.72 -14.61 -17.98
C HIS A 26 12.93 -14.94 -17.07
N ASP A 27 13.67 -13.90 -16.66
CA ASP A 27 14.94 -14.07 -15.93
C ASP A 27 15.06 -13.14 -14.73
N TRP A 28 15.95 -13.50 -13.81
CA TRP A 28 16.23 -12.78 -12.58
C TRP A 28 17.44 -11.87 -12.71
N HIS A 29 17.23 -10.61 -12.34
CA HIS A 29 18.28 -9.60 -12.35
C HIS A 29 18.61 -9.17 -10.92
N ASP A 30 19.87 -9.36 -10.54
CA ASP A 30 20.44 -8.76 -9.33
C ASP A 30 21.11 -7.44 -9.72
N SER A 31 20.66 -6.34 -9.11
CA SER A 31 21.32 -5.03 -9.25
C SER A 31 21.77 -4.50 -7.90
N THR A 32 22.91 -3.80 -7.86
CA THR A 32 23.35 -3.00 -6.70
C THR A 32 23.23 -1.51 -7.05
N LEU A 33 23.36 -0.62 -6.07
CA LEU A 33 23.26 0.84 -6.29
C LEU A 33 24.12 1.37 -7.44
N TYR A 34 25.27 0.74 -7.72
CA TYR A 34 26.20 1.15 -8.78
C TYR A 34 26.56 0.02 -9.75
N GLY A 35 25.83 -1.09 -9.73
CA GLY A 35 26.16 -2.30 -10.50
C GLY A 35 27.64 -2.71 -10.34
N TYR A 36 28.31 -2.95 -11.46
CA TYR A 36 29.75 -3.30 -11.50
C TYR A 36 30.70 -2.20 -10.98
N TYR A 37 30.24 -0.95 -10.85
CA TYR A 37 31.04 0.16 -10.35
C TYR A 37 30.99 0.31 -8.82
N GLY A 38 30.13 -0.46 -8.12
CA GLY A 38 29.99 -0.39 -6.66
C GLY A 38 31.30 -0.56 -5.90
N ALA A 39 32.12 -1.55 -6.29
CA ALA A 39 33.42 -1.79 -5.66
C ALA A 39 34.42 -0.62 -5.83
N LYS A 40 34.35 0.10 -6.96
CA LYS A 40 35.16 1.32 -7.18
C LYS A 40 34.66 2.47 -6.32
N MET A 41 33.34 2.60 -6.17
CA MET A 41 32.72 3.61 -5.30
C MET A 41 33.01 3.35 -3.82
N VAL A 42 33.01 2.10 -3.34
CA VAL A 42 33.44 1.77 -1.97
C VAL A 42 34.85 2.29 -1.72
N LYS A 43 35.81 1.91 -2.58
CA LYS A 43 37.22 2.31 -2.43
C LYS A 43 37.40 3.83 -2.49
N LYS A 44 36.66 4.52 -3.36
CA LYS A 44 36.69 5.99 -3.45
C LYS A 44 36.15 6.62 -2.17
N THR A 45 35.00 6.15 -1.69
CA THR A 45 34.31 6.69 -0.49
C THR A 45 35.14 6.48 0.77
N MET A 46 35.78 5.32 0.93
CA MET A 46 36.66 5.06 2.08
C MET A 46 37.89 5.97 2.08
N ARG A 47 38.52 6.18 0.91
CA ARG A 47 39.68 7.09 0.80
C ARG A 47 39.32 8.53 1.09
N THR A 48 38.16 9.00 0.64
CA THR A 48 37.72 10.38 0.91
C THR A 48 37.36 10.57 2.38
N LEU A 49 36.77 9.54 3.02
CA LEU A 49 36.48 9.56 4.46
C LEU A 49 37.77 9.66 5.30
N ASP A 50 38.85 8.97 4.90
CA ASP A 50 40.15 9.06 5.57
C ASP A 50 40.74 10.48 5.50
N SER A 51 40.58 11.16 4.36
CA SER A 51 40.99 12.56 4.17
C SER A 51 40.04 13.59 4.78
N GLY A 52 38.93 13.16 5.40
CA GLY A 52 37.92 14.06 5.98
C GLY A 52 36.99 14.72 4.96
N ASP A 53 37.01 14.28 3.71
CA ASP A 53 36.12 14.73 2.63
C ASP A 53 34.84 13.89 2.62
N ILE A 54 33.69 14.57 2.75
CA ILE A 54 32.37 13.97 2.83
C ILE A 54 31.59 13.99 1.50
N ASP A 55 32.11 14.63 0.45
CA ASP A 55 31.39 14.84 -0.82
C ASP A 55 30.96 13.52 -1.47
N THR A 56 31.81 12.50 -1.40
CA THR A 56 31.49 11.18 -1.96
C THR A 56 30.38 10.49 -1.15
N ILE A 57 30.29 10.74 0.16
CA ILE A 57 29.24 10.19 1.02
C ILE A 57 27.91 10.93 0.76
N LEU A 58 27.95 12.24 0.54
CA LEU A 58 26.77 13.02 0.13
C LEU A 58 26.22 12.54 -1.22
N LEU A 59 27.11 12.25 -2.18
CA LEU A 59 26.72 11.68 -3.47
C LEU A 59 26.11 10.28 -3.33
N LEU A 60 26.65 9.45 -2.42
CA LEU A 60 26.05 8.15 -2.09
C LEU A 60 24.66 8.31 -1.48
N ILE A 61 24.47 9.21 -0.51
CA ILE A 61 23.15 9.48 0.10
C ILE A 61 22.15 9.89 -0.99
N LYS A 62 22.55 10.78 -1.91
CA LYS A 62 21.70 11.20 -3.03
C LYS A 62 21.31 10.02 -3.92
N GLU A 63 22.24 9.11 -4.21
CA GLU A 63 21.94 7.93 -5.02
C GLU A 63 21.04 6.92 -4.27
N ILE A 64 21.23 6.75 -2.95
CA ILE A 64 20.33 5.93 -2.12
C ILE A 64 18.92 6.52 -2.17
N THR A 65 18.77 7.82 -1.92
CA THR A 65 17.46 8.50 -1.95
C THR A 65 16.81 8.39 -3.33
N LYS A 66 17.57 8.63 -4.40
CA LYS A 66 17.08 8.48 -5.77
C LYS A 66 16.61 7.04 -6.04
N ARG A 67 17.39 6.04 -5.63
CA ARG A 67 17.02 4.64 -5.85
C ARG A 67 15.78 4.24 -5.05
N ILE A 68 15.66 4.72 -3.81
CA ILE A 68 14.45 4.53 -3.00
C ILE A 68 13.25 5.10 -3.75
N GLY A 69 13.32 6.36 -4.19
CA GLY A 69 12.24 7.02 -4.93
C GLY A 69 11.82 6.25 -6.19
N VAL A 70 12.78 5.85 -7.04
CA VAL A 70 12.48 5.06 -8.24
C VAL A 70 11.83 3.72 -7.89
N CYS A 71 12.25 3.05 -6.81
CA CYS A 71 11.64 1.79 -6.40
C CYS A 71 10.22 1.98 -5.84
N GLU A 72 9.95 3.07 -5.14
CA GLU A 72 8.62 3.39 -4.60
C GLU A 72 7.65 3.82 -5.70
N GLU A 73 8.11 4.63 -6.65
CA GLU A 73 7.33 5.04 -7.83
C GLU A 73 6.95 3.84 -8.70
N ASN A 74 7.86 2.87 -8.86
CA ASN A 74 7.65 1.69 -9.72
C ASN A 74 7.25 0.44 -8.92
N ASP A 75 6.79 0.58 -7.69
CA ASP A 75 6.49 -0.57 -6.82
C ASP A 75 5.39 -1.45 -7.45
N TYR A 76 4.40 -0.82 -8.09
CA TYR A 76 3.32 -1.53 -8.79
C TYR A 76 3.81 -2.40 -9.97
N VAL A 77 4.85 -1.96 -10.68
CA VAL A 77 5.48 -2.75 -11.76
C VAL A 77 6.14 -4.00 -11.19
N PHE A 78 6.84 -3.87 -10.05
CA PHE A 78 7.45 -5.01 -9.37
C PHE A 78 6.39 -6.06 -8.97
N TYR A 79 5.26 -5.62 -8.40
CA TYR A 79 4.18 -6.54 -8.02
C TYR A 79 3.49 -7.17 -9.24
N GLU A 80 3.31 -6.44 -10.35
CA GLU A 80 2.78 -7.02 -11.58
C GLU A 80 3.72 -8.08 -12.17
N GLU A 81 5.01 -7.79 -12.28
CA GLU A 81 6.01 -8.75 -12.75
C GLU A 81 6.03 -10.01 -11.85
N LEU A 82 5.92 -9.81 -10.53
CA LEU A 82 5.86 -10.90 -9.58
C LEU A 82 4.57 -11.72 -9.71
N TYR A 83 3.43 -11.07 -9.95
CA TYR A 83 2.14 -11.74 -10.18
C TYR A 83 2.22 -12.64 -11.43
N GLN A 84 2.79 -12.14 -12.54
CA GLN A 84 3.01 -12.94 -13.74
C GLN A 84 3.95 -14.13 -13.46
N TYR A 85 5.04 -13.91 -12.71
CA TYR A 85 5.92 -14.98 -12.26
C TYR A 85 5.18 -16.02 -11.40
N GLN A 86 4.33 -15.57 -10.48
CA GLN A 86 3.58 -16.44 -9.57
C GLN A 86 2.61 -17.35 -10.33
N ARG A 87 1.95 -16.86 -11.38
CA ARG A 87 1.09 -17.70 -12.24
C ARG A 87 1.88 -18.82 -12.91
N VAL A 88 3.08 -18.52 -13.40
CA VAL A 88 3.96 -19.51 -14.00
C VAL A 88 4.48 -20.50 -12.93
N TYR A 89 4.88 -19.99 -11.77
CA TYR A 89 5.38 -20.78 -10.63
C TYR A 89 4.34 -21.78 -10.11
N ASP A 90 3.10 -21.35 -9.94
CA ASP A 90 2.00 -22.18 -9.42
C ASP A 90 1.60 -23.30 -10.41
N VAL A 91 1.64 -23.03 -11.72
CA VAL A 91 1.42 -24.05 -12.76
C VAL A 91 2.59 -25.05 -12.81
N ALA A 92 3.82 -24.56 -12.71
CA ALA A 92 5.01 -25.40 -12.80
C ALA A 92 5.29 -26.25 -11.55
N ARG A 93 4.67 -25.95 -10.41
CA ARG A 93 4.79 -26.69 -9.15
C ARG A 93 4.48 -28.19 -9.25
N HIS A 94 3.75 -28.59 -10.30
CA HIS A 94 3.37 -29.98 -10.59
C HIS A 94 4.37 -30.71 -11.49
N ASN A 95 5.38 -30.02 -12.02
CA ASN A 95 6.47 -30.60 -12.82
C ASN A 95 7.82 -30.38 -12.11
N PRO A 96 8.73 -31.35 -12.14
CA PRO A 96 10.07 -31.21 -11.56
C PRO A 96 10.94 -30.34 -12.47
N VAL A 97 10.67 -29.03 -12.50
CA VAL A 97 11.39 -28.08 -13.35
C VAL A 97 12.33 -27.26 -12.47
N THR A 98 13.63 -27.52 -12.63
CA THR A 98 14.80 -26.96 -11.93
C THR A 98 15.06 -25.47 -12.15
N TYR A 99 14.15 -24.73 -12.81
CA TYR A 99 14.38 -23.35 -13.24
C TYR A 99 13.84 -22.28 -12.27
N TYR A 100 13.01 -22.64 -11.29
CA TYR A 100 12.42 -21.68 -10.35
C TYR A 100 13.23 -21.62 -9.04
N THR A 101 14.15 -20.68 -8.96
CA THR A 101 15.08 -20.55 -7.83
C THR A 101 14.48 -19.86 -6.60
N HIS A 102 13.39 -19.11 -6.75
CA HIS A 102 12.84 -18.27 -5.68
C HIS A 102 11.31 -18.40 -5.56
N LYS A 103 10.80 -18.57 -4.33
CA LYS A 103 9.36 -18.49 -4.04
C LYS A 103 8.90 -17.03 -4.14
N PRO A 104 7.72 -16.73 -4.71
CA PRO A 104 7.19 -15.36 -4.79
C PRO A 104 7.23 -14.59 -3.45
N ALA A 105 6.81 -15.24 -2.36
CA ALA A 105 6.83 -14.63 -1.03
C ALA A 105 8.24 -14.21 -0.55
N HIS A 106 9.28 -14.99 -0.86
CA HIS A 106 10.66 -14.63 -0.49
C HIS A 106 11.16 -13.39 -1.25
N LEU A 107 10.60 -13.11 -2.41
CA LEU A 107 10.98 -11.97 -3.24
C LEU A 107 10.34 -10.69 -2.72
N ILE A 108 9.07 -10.75 -2.31
CA ILE A 108 8.40 -9.65 -1.60
C ILE A 108 9.17 -9.31 -0.33
N GLU A 109 9.46 -10.32 0.51
CA GLU A 109 10.21 -10.12 1.75
C GLU A 109 11.59 -9.49 1.47
N SER A 110 12.30 -10.01 0.45
CA SER A 110 13.61 -9.47 0.06
C SER A 110 13.51 -8.01 -0.41
N HIS A 111 12.51 -7.67 -1.22
CA HIS A 111 12.29 -6.31 -1.72
C HIS A 111 11.99 -5.34 -0.58
N GLN A 112 11.00 -5.66 0.25
CA GLN A 112 10.62 -4.86 1.41
C GLN A 112 11.77 -4.67 2.40
N LYS A 113 12.51 -5.74 2.70
CA LYS A 113 13.66 -5.68 3.61
C LYS A 113 14.80 -4.83 3.05
N THR A 114 15.10 -4.97 1.76
CA THR A 114 16.11 -4.13 1.08
C THR A 114 15.71 -2.65 1.12
N MET A 115 14.46 -2.34 0.79
CA MET A 115 13.94 -0.97 0.81
C MET A 115 13.98 -0.35 2.21
N ALA A 116 13.47 -1.08 3.22
CA ALA A 116 13.51 -0.65 4.61
C ALA A 116 14.94 -0.41 5.09
N ARG A 117 15.88 -1.31 4.75
CA ARG A 117 17.27 -1.16 5.18
C ARG A 117 17.95 0.04 4.55
N LEU A 118 17.70 0.33 3.28
CA LEU A 118 18.25 1.51 2.61
C LEU A 118 17.73 2.82 3.21
N LYS A 119 16.44 2.88 3.56
CA LYS A 119 15.87 4.03 4.29
C LYS A 119 16.60 4.25 5.62
N VAL A 120 16.81 3.17 6.38
CA VAL A 120 17.55 3.24 7.66
C VAL A 120 19.00 3.69 7.43
N ILE A 121 19.71 3.13 6.46
CA ILE A 121 21.09 3.53 6.15
C ILE A 121 21.14 5.01 5.75
N SER A 122 20.23 5.46 4.88
CA SER A 122 20.15 6.87 4.47
C SER A 122 19.93 7.79 5.67
N ALA A 123 19.03 7.44 6.59
CA ALA A 123 18.76 8.22 7.79
C ALA A 123 19.98 8.25 8.73
N GLN A 124 20.60 7.10 8.98
CA GLN A 124 21.79 6.99 9.85
C GLN A 124 22.98 7.77 9.28
N LEU A 125 23.22 7.70 7.97
CA LEU A 125 24.27 8.49 7.31
C LEU A 125 24.01 10.00 7.43
N LYS A 126 22.75 10.46 7.25
CA LYS A 126 22.37 11.87 7.44
C LYS A 126 22.64 12.32 8.88
N THR A 127 22.27 11.51 9.88
CA THR A 127 22.51 11.79 11.30
C THR A 127 23.99 11.88 11.63
N GLU A 128 24.81 10.92 11.18
CA GLU A 128 26.26 10.90 11.45
C GLU A 128 27.00 12.07 10.81
N LEU A 129 26.49 12.58 9.68
CA LEU A 129 27.00 13.77 8.99
C LEU A 129 26.38 15.08 9.51
N THR A 130 25.50 15.03 10.50
CA THR A 130 24.81 16.21 11.05
C THR A 130 24.04 17.00 9.99
N ILE A 131 23.52 16.31 8.97
CA ILE A 131 22.70 16.91 7.91
C ILE A 131 21.31 17.15 8.52
N PRO A 132 20.76 18.39 8.47
CA PRO A 132 19.43 18.66 8.99
C PRO A 132 18.38 17.74 8.34
N THR A 133 17.69 16.96 9.18
CA THR A 133 16.60 16.04 8.78
C THR A 133 15.24 16.72 8.87
N ALA A 134 15.16 18.02 8.62
CA ALA A 134 13.88 18.72 8.64
C ALA A 134 13.02 18.20 7.49
N GLN A 135 12.06 17.32 7.81
CA GLN A 135 11.10 16.82 6.82
C GLN A 135 10.35 18.02 6.24
N THR A 136 10.51 18.23 4.94
CA THR A 136 9.72 19.24 4.24
C THR A 136 8.27 18.74 4.09
N GLN A 137 7.30 19.65 3.95
CA GLN A 137 5.90 19.26 3.67
C GLN A 137 5.77 18.40 2.40
N GLU A 138 6.69 18.58 1.44
CA GLU A 138 6.80 17.82 0.21
C GLU A 138 7.27 16.36 0.45
N GLU A 139 8.22 16.16 1.36
CA GLU A 139 8.66 14.83 1.80
C GLU A 139 7.53 14.10 2.55
N GLN A 140 6.78 14.78 3.42
CA GLN A 140 5.62 14.19 4.11
C GLN A 140 4.49 13.81 3.15
N GLY A 141 4.22 14.66 2.14
CA GLY A 141 3.25 14.36 1.09
C GLY A 141 3.64 13.12 0.28
N THR A 142 4.93 12.98 -0.03
CA THR A 142 5.47 11.82 -0.75
C THR A 142 5.42 10.55 0.09
N GLU A 143 5.76 10.62 1.38
CA GLU A 143 5.65 9.49 2.31
C GLU A 143 4.21 8.98 2.43
N ASN A 144 3.21 9.87 2.50
CA ASN A 144 1.80 9.46 2.56
C ASN A 144 1.35 8.79 1.25
N LYS A 145 1.75 9.31 0.09
CA LYS A 145 1.46 8.67 -1.21
C LYS A 145 2.06 7.27 -1.27
N ASN A 146 3.34 7.12 -0.93
CA ASN A 146 4.03 5.83 -0.94
C ASN A 146 3.42 4.83 0.05
N TYR A 147 2.91 5.31 1.19
CA TYR A 147 2.17 4.48 2.13
C TYR A 147 0.85 3.97 1.55
N ILE A 148 0.07 4.83 0.88
CA ILE A 148 -1.15 4.44 0.18
C ILE A 148 -0.84 3.41 -0.91
N ILE A 149 0.19 3.65 -1.74
CA ILE A 149 0.63 2.73 -2.78
C ILE A 149 0.97 1.35 -2.19
N SER A 150 1.78 1.32 -1.11
CA SER A 150 2.17 0.07 -0.45
C SER A 150 0.96 -0.72 0.06
N LEU A 151 -0.03 -0.05 0.66
CA LEU A 151 -1.25 -0.70 1.13
C LEU A 151 -2.10 -1.23 -0.02
N LEU A 152 -2.23 -0.48 -1.12
CA LEU A 152 -2.92 -0.93 -2.33
C LEU A 152 -2.23 -2.17 -2.91
N MET A 153 -0.90 -2.18 -3.01
CA MET A 153 -0.16 -3.32 -3.56
C MET A 153 -0.34 -4.57 -2.71
N GLU A 154 -0.35 -4.44 -1.38
CA GLU A 154 -0.63 -5.56 -0.49
C GLU A 154 -2.05 -6.11 -0.69
N ALA A 155 -3.07 -5.25 -0.66
CA ALA A 155 -4.45 -5.65 -0.86
C ALA A 155 -4.69 -6.30 -2.23
N ILE A 156 -4.10 -5.73 -3.29
CA ILE A 156 -4.37 -6.15 -4.67
C ILE A 156 -3.64 -7.45 -5.03
N TYR A 157 -2.36 -7.56 -4.67
CA TYR A 157 -1.49 -8.64 -5.15
C TYR A 157 -1.14 -9.70 -4.11
N GLN A 158 -1.23 -9.40 -2.81
CA GLN A 158 -0.75 -10.32 -1.77
C GLN A 158 -1.89 -11.01 -1.04
N VAL A 159 -2.97 -10.30 -0.75
CA VAL A 159 -4.14 -10.88 -0.07
C VAL A 159 -4.86 -11.84 -1.02
N ARG A 160 -4.89 -13.12 -0.64
CA ARG A 160 -5.55 -14.20 -1.37
C ARG A 160 -6.85 -14.60 -0.66
N MET A 161 -7.94 -14.66 -1.40
CA MET A 161 -9.25 -15.00 -0.89
C MET A 161 -9.83 -16.20 -1.68
N PRO A 162 -10.59 -17.11 -1.06
CA PRO A 162 -11.27 -18.18 -1.77
C PRO A 162 -12.21 -17.64 -2.85
N ALA A 163 -12.23 -18.23 -4.03
CA ALA A 163 -13.07 -17.77 -5.13
C ALA A 163 -14.57 -17.75 -4.76
N LEU A 164 -15.23 -16.61 -4.96
CA LEU A 164 -16.65 -16.46 -4.71
C LEU A 164 -17.46 -17.27 -5.75
N GLY A 165 -18.31 -18.19 -5.29
CA GLY A 165 -19.28 -18.89 -6.13
C GLY A 165 -18.85 -20.25 -6.69
N ASN A 166 -17.63 -20.72 -6.44
CA ASN A 166 -17.23 -22.07 -6.83
C ASN A 166 -17.53 -23.09 -5.72
N SER A 167 -18.76 -23.62 -5.73
CA SER A 167 -19.22 -24.71 -4.83
C SER A 167 -18.36 -25.98 -4.85
N ARG A 168 -17.40 -26.10 -5.78
CA ARG A 168 -16.56 -27.29 -5.95
C ARG A 168 -15.11 -27.12 -5.51
N GLN A 169 -14.64 -25.93 -5.17
CA GLN A 169 -13.21 -25.66 -4.95
C GLN A 169 -12.98 -24.59 -3.88
N ALA A 170 -13.28 -24.91 -2.61
CA ALA A 170 -12.93 -24.04 -1.48
C ALA A 170 -11.42 -23.73 -1.39
N ASN A 171 -10.59 -24.53 -2.04
CA ASN A 171 -9.14 -24.39 -2.14
C ASN A 171 -8.67 -23.52 -3.33
N ASP A 172 -9.57 -22.98 -4.13
CA ASP A 172 -9.24 -22.06 -5.22
C ASP A 172 -9.14 -20.63 -4.68
N PHE A 173 -7.95 -20.04 -4.73
CA PHE A 173 -7.68 -18.71 -4.19
C PHE A 173 -7.49 -17.70 -5.33
N THR A 174 -8.28 -16.64 -5.26
CA THR A 174 -8.21 -15.46 -6.12
C THR A 174 -7.61 -14.27 -5.39
N GLN A 175 -7.15 -13.29 -6.15
CA GLN A 175 -6.69 -11.99 -5.67
C GLN A 175 -7.56 -10.89 -6.26
N ILE A 176 -7.58 -9.70 -5.64
CA ILE A 176 -8.29 -8.56 -6.23
C ILE A 176 -7.70 -8.22 -7.61
N ARG A 177 -6.39 -8.44 -7.80
CA ARG A 177 -5.74 -8.31 -9.11
C ARG A 177 -6.42 -9.08 -10.23
N ASP A 178 -7.06 -10.23 -9.93
CA ASP A 178 -7.76 -11.03 -10.95
C ASP A 178 -9.07 -10.37 -11.42
N LEU A 179 -9.57 -9.37 -10.68
CA LEU A 179 -10.84 -8.67 -10.93
C LEU A 179 -10.65 -7.31 -11.63
N ILE A 180 -9.40 -6.84 -11.75
CA ILE A 180 -9.06 -5.53 -12.34
C ILE A 180 -7.93 -5.65 -13.34
N SER A 181 -7.85 -4.68 -14.25
CA SER A 181 -6.75 -4.58 -15.21
C SER A 181 -5.51 -3.93 -14.59
N PHE A 182 -4.33 -4.21 -15.16
CA PHE A 182 -3.09 -3.58 -14.72
C PHE A 182 -3.14 -2.07 -15.00
N GLU A 183 -3.72 -1.69 -16.15
CA GLU A 183 -3.87 -0.32 -16.60
C GLU A 183 -4.70 0.52 -15.63
N GLN A 184 -5.71 -0.07 -14.98
CA GLN A 184 -6.47 0.61 -13.93
C GLN A 184 -5.64 0.87 -12.67
N ILE A 185 -4.74 -0.06 -12.33
CA ILE A 185 -3.82 0.10 -11.20
C ILE A 185 -2.81 1.20 -11.54
N GLU A 186 -2.11 1.08 -12.66
CA GLU A 186 -1.15 2.05 -13.17
C GLU A 186 -1.75 3.46 -13.19
N HIS A 187 -2.93 3.62 -13.82
CA HIS A 187 -3.62 4.90 -13.88
C HIS A 187 -3.92 5.48 -12.49
N ALA A 188 -4.29 4.65 -11.51
CA ALA A 188 -4.56 5.13 -10.17
C ALA A 188 -3.30 5.60 -9.43
N ILE A 189 -2.16 4.93 -9.65
CA ILE A 189 -0.87 5.32 -9.07
C ILE A 189 -0.36 6.61 -9.73
N GLU A 190 -0.43 6.73 -11.05
CA GLU A 190 -0.10 7.98 -11.77
C GLU A 190 -0.97 9.14 -11.30
N ALA A 191 -2.29 8.95 -11.21
CA ALA A 191 -3.22 9.95 -10.72
C ALA A 191 -2.89 10.40 -9.28
N LEU A 192 -2.49 9.47 -8.40
CA LEU A 192 -2.05 9.79 -7.04
C LEU A 192 -0.79 10.66 -7.03
N HIS A 193 0.18 10.36 -7.91
CA HIS A 193 1.37 11.19 -8.07
C HIS A 193 1.00 12.61 -8.52
N ASP A 194 0.04 12.75 -9.43
CA ASP A 194 -0.51 14.02 -9.89
C ASP A 194 -1.44 14.72 -8.87
N GLY A 195 -1.72 14.07 -7.74
CA GLY A 195 -2.57 14.61 -6.67
C GLY A 195 -4.08 14.42 -6.89
N ASN A 196 -4.47 13.62 -7.89
CA ASN A 196 -5.85 13.20 -8.09
C ASN A 196 -6.12 11.89 -7.33
N LEU A 197 -7.00 11.96 -6.32
CA LEU A 197 -7.36 10.82 -5.48
C LEU A 197 -8.52 9.98 -6.04
N ASP A 198 -9.26 10.46 -7.04
CA ASP A 198 -10.50 9.80 -7.49
C ASP A 198 -10.27 8.34 -7.92
N PRO A 199 -9.27 8.02 -8.78
CA PRO A 199 -9.01 6.63 -9.17
C PRO A 199 -8.56 5.76 -7.99
N VAL A 200 -7.84 6.32 -7.02
CA VAL A 200 -7.45 5.62 -5.79
C VAL A 200 -8.67 5.29 -4.94
N LEU A 201 -9.62 6.22 -4.83
CA LEU A 201 -10.88 5.99 -4.11
C LEU A 201 -11.72 4.90 -4.76
N ASP A 202 -11.68 4.78 -6.10
CA ASP A 202 -12.33 3.67 -6.80
C ASP A 202 -11.71 2.32 -6.46
N LEU A 203 -10.37 2.23 -6.38
CA LEU A 203 -9.70 1.02 -5.90
C LEU A 203 -10.05 0.70 -4.44
N ILE A 204 -10.11 1.71 -3.55
CA ILE A 204 -10.52 1.51 -2.15
C ILE A 204 -11.96 1.00 -2.07
N ARG A 205 -12.88 1.53 -2.90
CA ARG A 205 -14.27 1.06 -2.97
C ARG A 205 -14.35 -0.39 -3.45
N LEU A 206 -13.53 -0.78 -4.43
CA LEU A 206 -13.45 -2.16 -4.89
C LEU A 206 -12.98 -3.12 -3.79
N ILE A 207 -11.97 -2.73 -3.01
CA ILE A 207 -11.53 -3.49 -1.83
C ILE A 207 -12.69 -3.64 -0.84
N GLY A 208 -13.41 -2.54 -0.56
CA GLY A 208 -14.59 -2.55 0.30
C GLY A 208 -15.70 -3.49 -0.22
N GLN A 209 -15.99 -3.44 -1.52
CA GLN A 209 -16.96 -4.34 -2.16
C GLN A 209 -16.53 -5.79 -2.05
N THR A 210 -15.24 -6.10 -2.27
CA THR A 210 -14.69 -7.45 -2.15
C THR A 210 -14.88 -7.99 -0.73
N ILE A 211 -14.61 -7.17 0.30
CA ILE A 211 -14.86 -7.53 1.70
C ILE A 211 -16.35 -7.82 1.93
N SER A 212 -17.24 -6.96 1.44
CA SER A 212 -18.70 -7.15 1.56
C SER A 212 -19.14 -8.44 0.90
N ASP A 213 -18.69 -8.72 -0.31
CA ASP A 213 -19.05 -9.94 -1.05
C ASP A 213 -18.57 -11.20 -0.30
N HIS A 214 -17.38 -11.19 0.30
CA HIS A 214 -16.91 -12.32 1.12
C HIS A 214 -17.71 -12.52 2.39
N VAL A 215 -18.15 -11.44 3.05
CA VAL A 215 -18.99 -11.54 4.24
C VAL A 215 -20.39 -12.05 3.88
N GLU A 216 -20.98 -11.54 2.80
CA GLU A 216 -22.30 -11.98 2.33
C GLU A 216 -22.30 -13.44 1.87
N ASN A 217 -21.22 -13.89 1.23
CA ASN A 217 -21.07 -15.25 0.72
C ASN A 217 -20.39 -16.22 1.71
N GLU A 218 -20.15 -15.82 2.96
CA GLU A 218 -19.56 -16.68 4.00
C GLU A 218 -20.31 -18.02 4.16
N PRO A 219 -21.66 -18.08 4.16
CA PRO A 219 -22.37 -19.35 4.25
C PRO A 219 -22.07 -20.31 3.08
N LEU A 220 -21.90 -19.78 1.87
CA LEU A 220 -21.56 -20.58 0.68
C LEU A 220 -20.13 -21.09 0.77
N PHE A 221 -19.20 -20.27 1.27
CA PHE A 221 -17.83 -20.70 1.52
C PHE A 221 -17.78 -21.84 2.55
N LEU A 222 -18.50 -21.71 3.67
CA LEU A 222 -18.56 -22.75 4.71
C LEU A 222 -19.15 -24.05 4.16
N GLN A 223 -20.19 -23.98 3.32
CA GLN A 223 -20.74 -25.15 2.65
C GLN A 223 -19.71 -25.83 1.75
N ALA A 224 -19.03 -25.06 0.88
CA ALA A 224 -18.00 -25.59 -0.01
C ALA A 224 -16.81 -26.18 0.76
N LEU A 225 -16.46 -25.60 1.90
CA LEU A 225 -15.41 -26.09 2.79
C LEU A 225 -15.77 -27.44 3.41
N GLU A 226 -17.01 -27.64 3.88
CA GLU A 226 -17.45 -28.94 4.40
C GLU A 226 -17.52 -30.00 3.30
N GLU A 227 -17.97 -29.64 2.09
CA GLU A 227 -17.92 -30.53 0.94
C GLU A 227 -16.49 -30.94 0.56
N TYR A 228 -15.54 -30.00 0.70
CA TYR A 228 -14.11 -30.29 0.50
C TYR A 228 -13.58 -31.19 1.61
N ARG A 229 -13.91 -30.92 2.89
CA ARG A 229 -13.51 -31.74 4.04
C ARG A 229 -14.01 -33.18 3.92
N ALA A 230 -15.22 -33.39 3.42
CA ALA A 230 -15.77 -34.73 3.21
C ALA A 230 -15.03 -35.55 2.12
N LYS A 231 -14.40 -34.87 1.15
CA LYS A 231 -13.66 -35.49 0.04
C LYS A 231 -12.15 -35.55 0.27
N TYR A 232 -11.65 -34.73 1.20
CA TYR A 232 -10.22 -34.61 1.49
C TYR A 232 -9.70 -35.90 2.14
N ASN A 233 -8.71 -36.52 1.51
CA ASN A 233 -7.99 -37.65 2.07
C ASN A 233 -6.50 -37.31 2.16
N PRO A 234 -5.94 -37.10 3.38
CA PRO A 234 -4.55 -36.68 3.54
C PRO A 234 -3.53 -37.66 2.94
N GLU A 235 -3.88 -38.94 2.76
CA GLU A 235 -3.00 -39.95 2.16
C GLU A 235 -2.84 -39.79 0.63
N PHE A 236 -3.82 -39.18 -0.05
CA PHE A 236 -3.82 -38.98 -1.50
C PHE A 236 -3.60 -37.52 -1.92
N TYR A 237 -3.72 -36.58 -0.99
CA TYR A 237 -3.78 -35.14 -1.24
C TYR A 237 -2.65 -34.36 -0.54
N ILE A 238 -1.47 -34.97 -0.40
CA ILE A 238 -0.29 -34.40 0.30
C ILE A 238 0.15 -33.04 -0.30
N ALA A 239 -0.13 -32.78 -1.57
CA ALA A 239 0.25 -31.54 -2.26
C ALA A 239 -0.81 -30.42 -2.20
N THR A 240 -2.02 -30.69 -1.68
CA THR A 240 -3.12 -29.73 -1.62
C THR A 240 -3.36 -29.22 -0.21
N THR A 241 -3.64 -27.92 -0.08
CA THR A 241 -3.94 -27.24 1.18
C THR A 241 -5.08 -27.94 1.93
N SER A 242 -4.89 -28.24 3.21
CA SER A 242 -5.92 -28.90 4.02
C SER A 242 -7.15 -28.00 4.21
N PRO A 243 -8.35 -28.56 4.43
CA PRO A 243 -9.55 -27.74 4.70
C PRO A 243 -9.35 -26.77 5.87
N ASP A 244 -8.71 -27.20 6.96
CA ASP A 244 -8.47 -26.35 8.12
C ASP A 244 -7.51 -25.19 7.80
N GLU A 245 -6.52 -25.44 6.94
CA GLU A 245 -5.63 -24.40 6.45
C GLU A 245 -6.35 -23.44 5.50
N VAL A 246 -7.25 -23.92 4.65
CA VAL A 246 -8.11 -23.08 3.81
C VAL A 246 -8.96 -22.14 4.66
N ALA A 247 -9.63 -22.68 5.69
CA ALA A 247 -10.45 -21.91 6.61
C ALA A 247 -9.63 -20.81 7.33
N ARG A 248 -8.44 -21.19 7.82
CA ARG A 248 -7.51 -20.26 8.48
C ARG A 248 -7.05 -19.16 7.53
N THR A 249 -6.62 -19.51 6.31
CA THR A 249 -6.18 -18.52 5.32
C THR A 249 -7.31 -17.57 4.92
N HIS A 250 -8.54 -18.05 4.77
CA HIS A 250 -9.69 -17.18 4.51
C HIS A 250 -9.91 -16.16 5.64
N GLN A 251 -9.91 -16.63 6.89
CA GLN A 251 -10.13 -15.75 8.05
C GLN A 251 -9.00 -14.73 8.21
N GLU A 252 -7.74 -15.16 8.12
CA GLU A 252 -6.56 -14.29 8.21
C GLU A 252 -6.57 -13.24 7.08
N SER A 253 -6.87 -13.67 5.84
CA SER A 253 -6.89 -12.79 4.68
C SER A 253 -8.04 -11.78 4.73
N LEU A 254 -9.25 -12.20 5.15
CA LEU A 254 -10.39 -11.30 5.34
C LEU A 254 -10.11 -10.26 6.42
N ALA A 255 -9.51 -10.68 7.54
CA ALA A 255 -9.15 -9.78 8.63
C ALA A 255 -8.09 -8.76 8.16
N ARG A 256 -7.05 -9.22 7.46
CA ARG A 256 -6.01 -8.35 6.93
C ARG A 256 -6.56 -7.37 5.89
N LEU A 257 -7.46 -7.81 5.02
CA LEU A 257 -8.08 -6.94 4.02
C LEU A 257 -8.93 -5.84 4.66
N LYS A 258 -9.68 -6.17 5.72
CA LYS A 258 -10.44 -5.18 6.52
C LYS A 258 -9.52 -4.14 7.18
N GLU A 259 -8.39 -4.59 7.72
CA GLU A 259 -7.39 -3.69 8.30
C GLU A 259 -6.78 -2.76 7.24
N ILE A 260 -6.32 -3.30 6.11
CA ILE A 260 -5.77 -2.51 5.00
C ILE A 260 -6.80 -1.49 4.50
N HIS A 261 -8.05 -1.90 4.32
CA HIS A 261 -9.13 -1.00 3.91
C HIS A 261 -9.32 0.17 4.88
N ALA A 262 -9.30 -0.08 6.20
CA ALA A 262 -9.40 0.98 7.20
C ALA A 262 -8.18 1.93 7.18
N LEU A 263 -6.96 1.38 7.01
CA LEU A 263 -5.74 2.16 6.88
C LEU A 263 -5.74 3.02 5.62
N LEU A 264 -6.18 2.48 4.49
CA LEU A 264 -6.33 3.20 3.21
C LEU A 264 -7.34 4.33 3.33
N GLN A 265 -8.50 4.07 3.94
CA GLN A 265 -9.50 5.12 4.18
C GLN A 265 -8.91 6.24 5.02
N SER A 266 -8.22 5.90 6.12
CA SER A 266 -7.57 6.89 6.99
C SER A 266 -6.51 7.71 6.25
N ALA A 267 -5.61 7.06 5.51
CA ALA A 267 -4.50 7.71 4.81
C ALA A 267 -4.97 8.59 3.63
N ALA A 268 -5.92 8.12 2.83
CA ALA A 268 -6.49 8.87 1.72
C ALA A 268 -7.36 10.06 2.21
N LEU A 269 -8.00 9.91 3.38
CA LEU A 269 -8.80 10.97 4.00
C LEU A 269 -8.00 11.93 4.87
N ALA A 270 -6.77 11.61 5.25
CA ALA A 270 -5.97 12.42 6.16
C ALA A 270 -5.88 13.89 5.72
N PRO A 271 -5.69 14.24 4.42
CA PRO A 271 -5.73 15.64 4.00
C PRO A 271 -7.08 16.31 4.24
N SER A 272 -8.18 15.60 3.99
CA SER A 272 -9.55 16.10 4.22
C SER A 272 -9.86 16.27 5.71
N LEU A 273 -9.37 15.35 6.57
CA LEU A 273 -9.52 15.41 8.02
C LEU A 273 -8.66 16.52 8.65
N GLN A 274 -7.42 16.69 8.20
CA GLN A 274 -6.57 17.81 8.61
C GLN A 274 -7.18 19.16 8.18
N PHE A 275 -7.76 19.20 6.98
CA PHE A 275 -8.49 20.36 6.49
C PHE A 275 -9.75 20.65 7.33
N LEU A 276 -10.54 19.63 7.69
CA LEU A 276 -11.68 19.75 8.61
C LEU A 276 -11.29 20.22 10.01
N ALA A 277 -10.16 19.74 10.54
CA ALA A 277 -9.64 20.12 11.85
C ALA A 277 -9.26 21.60 11.93
N VAL A 278 -8.98 22.23 10.78
CA VAL A 278 -8.69 23.66 10.64
C VAL A 278 -9.98 24.51 10.63
N VAL A 279 -11.16 23.90 10.41
CA VAL A 279 -12.44 24.60 10.18
C VAL A 279 -13.44 24.45 11.35
N GLY A 280 -13.20 23.55 12.32
CA GLY A 280 -14.04 23.41 13.52
C GLY A 280 -13.78 24.48 14.61
N ASP A 281 -14.52 24.41 15.73
CA ASP A 281 -14.42 25.36 16.88
C ASP A 281 -13.02 25.52 17.48
N ASN A 282 -12.08 24.63 17.12
CA ASN A 282 -10.66 24.82 17.34
C ASN A 282 -10.08 25.71 16.22
N GLN A 283 -10.34 27.01 16.31
CA GLN A 283 -9.52 27.97 15.58
C GLN A 283 -8.05 27.76 15.98
N ALA A 284 -7.29 27.16 15.06
CA ALA A 284 -5.85 27.07 15.17
C ALA A 284 -5.28 28.48 15.37
N ASP A 285 -4.25 28.54 16.21
CA ASP A 285 -3.53 29.74 16.66
C ASP A 285 -3.57 30.91 15.66
N LYS A 286 -4.27 31.99 16.04
CA LYS A 286 -4.43 33.21 15.22
C LYS A 286 -3.10 33.87 14.86
N SER A 287 -2.01 33.51 15.54
CA SER A 287 -0.67 33.99 15.25
C SER A 287 0.01 33.26 14.07
N ASN A 288 -0.51 32.11 13.63
CA ASN A 288 0.05 31.35 12.51
C ASN A 288 -1.02 30.61 11.69
N PRO A 289 -1.79 31.32 10.84
CA PRO A 289 -2.90 30.72 10.11
C PRO A 289 -2.42 29.73 9.04
N ASN A 290 -2.97 28.50 9.08
CA ASN A 290 -2.86 27.53 7.98
C ASN A 290 -3.41 28.14 6.66
N PRO A 291 -2.77 27.91 5.50
CA PRO A 291 -3.27 28.35 4.18
C PRO A 291 -4.73 28.02 3.89
N ALA A 292 -5.26 26.93 4.44
CA ALA A 292 -6.68 26.57 4.35
C ALA A 292 -7.62 27.67 4.91
N HIS A 293 -7.21 28.44 5.92
CA HIS A 293 -8.01 29.56 6.44
C HIS A 293 -8.18 30.71 5.44
N LEU A 294 -7.27 30.86 4.47
CA LEU A 294 -7.35 31.92 3.46
C LEU A 294 -8.45 31.63 2.43
N PHE A 295 -8.77 30.36 2.20
CA PHE A 295 -9.79 29.93 1.23
C PHE A 295 -11.22 29.96 1.80
N PHE A 296 -11.37 29.87 3.12
CA PHE A 296 -12.68 29.74 3.80
C PHE A 296 -12.91 30.85 4.80
N LYS A 297 -12.52 32.08 4.41
CA LYS A 297 -12.51 33.28 5.24
C LYS A 297 -13.87 33.62 5.89
N ASP A 298 -14.96 33.12 5.31
CA ASP A 298 -16.34 33.33 5.78
C ASP A 298 -17.02 32.01 6.25
N GLY A 299 -16.23 30.98 6.55
CA GLY A 299 -16.69 29.65 6.94
C GLY A 299 -16.84 28.71 5.74
N ALA A 300 -16.32 27.48 5.85
CA ALA A 300 -16.64 26.46 4.88
C ALA A 300 -18.12 26.11 5.03
N ASN A 301 -18.88 26.20 3.94
CA ASN A 301 -20.24 25.69 3.92
C ASN A 301 -20.16 24.18 4.21
N HIS A 302 -20.46 23.81 5.45
CA HIS A 302 -20.41 22.45 5.97
C HIS A 302 -21.20 21.49 5.08
N ASP A 303 -22.29 21.97 4.47
CA ASP A 303 -23.11 21.18 3.55
C ASP A 303 -22.42 20.96 2.20
N LEU A 304 -21.65 21.92 1.70
CA LEU A 304 -20.86 21.75 0.47
C LEU A 304 -19.75 20.72 0.68
N LEU A 305 -19.09 20.76 1.83
CA LEU A 305 -18.03 19.82 2.20
C LEU A 305 -18.58 18.42 2.46
N LYS A 306 -19.69 18.32 3.19
CA LYS A 306 -20.43 17.07 3.38
C LYS A 306 -20.91 16.49 2.05
N MET A 307 -21.35 17.34 1.11
CA MET A 307 -21.78 16.93 -0.24
C MET A 307 -20.60 16.43 -1.08
N VAL A 308 -19.44 17.08 -1.03
CA VAL A 308 -18.21 16.60 -1.69
C VAL A 308 -17.76 15.27 -1.09
N MET A 309 -17.81 15.12 0.24
CA MET A 309 -17.46 13.87 0.92
C MET A 309 -18.49 12.75 0.66
N GLN A 310 -19.78 13.08 0.57
CA GLN A 310 -20.84 12.13 0.20
C GLN A 310 -20.71 11.71 -1.27
N TYR A 311 -20.42 12.64 -2.17
CA TYR A 311 -20.16 12.37 -3.60
C TYR A 311 -18.93 11.47 -3.78
N ALA A 312 -17.88 11.71 -2.99
CA ALA A 312 -16.71 10.85 -2.91
C ALA A 312 -16.95 9.54 -2.11
N GLY A 313 -18.20 9.23 -1.75
CA GLY A 313 -18.60 7.93 -1.21
C GLY A 313 -18.23 7.67 0.26
N PHE A 314 -17.79 8.68 1.00
CA PHE A 314 -17.34 8.53 2.39
C PHE A 314 -18.47 8.28 3.39
N PHE A 315 -19.71 8.65 3.05
CA PHE A 315 -20.88 8.41 3.87
C PHE A 315 -21.93 7.60 3.08
N LYS A 316 -21.73 6.29 2.96
CA LYS A 316 -22.88 5.40 2.71
C LYS A 316 -23.56 5.11 4.04
N MET A 317 -24.34 6.08 4.53
CA MET A 317 -25.36 5.81 5.54
C MET A 317 -26.60 6.64 5.18
N ARG A 318 -27.69 5.96 4.81
CA ARG A 318 -29.00 6.58 4.73
C ARG A 318 -29.33 7.12 6.11
N LEU A 319 -29.28 8.43 6.29
CA LEU A 319 -30.00 9.08 7.38
C LEU A 319 -31.48 8.81 7.09
N ALA A 320 -32.10 7.91 7.85
CA ALA A 320 -33.54 7.85 7.91
C ALA A 320 -34.04 9.27 8.22
N GLU A 321 -34.86 9.82 7.33
CA GLU A 321 -35.53 11.08 7.57
C GLU A 321 -36.24 10.99 8.90
N GLN A 322 -35.82 11.83 9.86
CA GLN A 322 -36.65 12.16 10.99
C GLN A 322 -37.90 12.82 10.43
N SER A 323 -39.02 12.11 10.51
CA SER A 323 -40.35 12.68 10.44
C SER A 323 -40.47 13.71 11.57
N SER A 324 -40.07 14.96 11.31
CA SER A 324 -40.34 16.06 12.21
C SER A 324 -41.83 16.36 12.15
N MET A 325 -42.47 16.19 13.30
CA MET A 325 -43.80 16.70 13.61
C MET A 325 -43.96 18.13 13.10
N ASP A 326 -44.90 18.33 12.17
CA ASP A 326 -45.54 19.62 11.96
C ASP A 326 -46.62 19.80 13.02
N THR A 327 -46.31 20.58 14.05
CA THR A 327 -47.15 21.65 14.62
C THR A 327 -46.36 22.32 15.76
N PRO A 328 -46.48 23.65 16.01
CA PRO A 328 -47.77 24.32 16.28
C PRO A 328 -47.90 25.78 15.76
N GLY A 329 -49.09 26.19 15.32
CA GLY A 329 -49.90 27.18 16.08
C GLY A 329 -49.92 28.56 15.39
N ILE A 330 -50.96 29.39 15.35
CA ILE A 330 -52.12 29.59 16.23
C ILE A 330 -53.10 30.59 15.54
N ASN A 331 -54.40 30.38 15.78
CA ASN A 331 -55.54 31.34 15.88
C ASN A 331 -56.44 31.82 14.71
N THR A 332 -57.69 31.37 14.86
CA THR A 332 -59.00 32.08 14.87
C THR A 332 -59.58 32.71 13.59
N SER A 333 -60.74 32.19 13.18
CA SER A 333 -62.01 32.93 13.27
C SER A 333 -63.24 32.02 13.12
N LEU A 334 -64.27 32.36 13.88
CA LEU A 334 -65.65 31.87 13.85
C LEU A 334 -66.33 32.05 12.48
N GLN A 335 -67.18 31.09 12.08
CA GLN A 335 -68.61 31.25 11.74
C GLN A 335 -69.10 30.12 10.82
N GLY A 336 -70.26 29.53 11.16
CA GLY A 336 -71.00 28.57 10.34
C GLY A 336 -71.61 27.46 11.15
#